data_AF-A0A9Q1F8S7-F1
#
_entry.id   AF-A0A9Q1F8S7-F1
#
_cell.length_a   1.000
_cell.length_b   1.000
_cell.length_c   1.000
_cell.angle_alpha   90.00
_cell.angle_beta   90.00
_cell.angle_gamma   90.00
#
_symmetry.space_group_name_H-M   'P 1'
#
loop_
_entity.id
_entity.type
_entity.pdbx_description
1 polymer ?
#
loop_
_entity_poly.entity_id
_entity_poly.type
_entity_poly.pdbx_seq_one_letter_code
_entity_poly.pdbx_strand_id
1 'polypeptide(L)'
;MGKTKELSKDVRDKIVDLHKAGMGYKTISKQLGEKETTVGAIIRKWKKHKMTINRPRSGAPRKISPRGVSMIMRKVRDQPRTTWEELVNDPKAAGTTVTKKTIGMSCRAVARVMNVNFSTISRLQHHFRDFGSSSNRPHNRRPRNHASPGPPHPNSSPAGSSTSHTDS
;
A
#
# COMPACT_ATOMS: atom_id res chain seq x y z
N MET A 1 -13.88 -0.06 12.07
CA MET A 1 -14.28 -0.62 10.76
C MET A 1 -14.18 -2.14 10.83
N GLY A 2 -15.31 -2.81 11.07
CA GLY A 2 -15.35 -4.27 11.24
C GLY A 2 -15.01 -5.00 9.93
N LYS A 3 -14.29 -6.13 10.03
CA LYS A 3 -13.97 -6.98 8.89
C LYS A 3 -15.28 -7.55 8.32
N THR A 4 -15.68 -7.13 7.13
CA THR A 4 -16.80 -7.75 6.42
C THR A 4 -16.37 -9.14 5.94
N LYS A 5 -17.06 -10.18 6.42
CA LYS A 5 -16.89 -11.55 5.94
C LYS A 5 -17.33 -11.58 4.48
N GLU A 6 -16.42 -11.95 3.57
CA GLU A 6 -16.78 -12.10 2.17
C GLU A 6 -17.73 -13.30 2.00
N LEU A 7 -18.75 -13.15 1.15
CA LEU A 7 -19.59 -14.27 0.73
C LEU A 7 -18.76 -15.35 0.05
N SER A 8 -19.06 -16.62 0.35
CA SER A 8 -18.45 -17.78 -0.30
C SER A 8 -18.77 -17.80 -1.79
N LYS A 9 -17.92 -18.46 -2.57
CA LYS A 9 -18.09 -18.59 -4.03
C LYS A 9 -19.44 -19.26 -4.37
N ASP A 10 -19.80 -20.30 -3.64
CA ASP A 10 -21.00 -21.11 -3.91
C ASP A 10 -22.29 -20.28 -3.78
N VAL A 11 -22.36 -19.39 -2.79
CA VAL A 11 -23.52 -18.50 -2.63
C VAL A 11 -23.59 -17.50 -3.79
N ARG A 12 -22.45 -17.00 -4.27
CA ARG A 12 -22.41 -16.07 -5.41
C ARG A 12 -22.80 -16.75 -6.72
N ASP A 13 -22.38 -17.99 -6.92
CA ASP A 13 -22.73 -18.78 -8.11
C ASP A 13 -24.24 -19.06 -8.13
N LYS A 14 -24.82 -19.48 -6.99
CA LYS A 14 -26.27 -19.63 -6.83
C LYS A 14 -27.04 -18.34 -7.14
N ILE A 15 -26.59 -17.19 -6.65
CA ILE A 15 -27.22 -15.88 -6.96
C ILE A 15 -27.29 -15.65 -8.48
N VAL A 16 -26.22 -15.98 -9.20
CA VAL A 16 -26.16 -15.81 -10.66
C VAL A 16 -27.11 -16.77 -11.36
N ASP A 17 -27.18 -18.04 -10.94
CA ASP A 17 -28.04 -19.03 -11.58
C ASP A 17 -29.53 -18.74 -11.36
N LEU A 18 -29.91 -18.31 -10.15
CA LEU A 18 -31.27 -17.87 -9.85
C LEU A 18 -31.66 -16.62 -10.66
N HIS A 19 -30.72 -15.69 -10.89
CA HIS A 19 -30.97 -14.55 -11.78
C HIS A 19 -31.09 -14.98 -13.25
N LYS A 20 -30.29 -15.95 -13.73
CA LYS A 20 -30.45 -16.50 -15.09
C LYS A 20 -31.81 -17.18 -15.27
N ALA A 21 -32.34 -17.80 -14.23
CA ALA A 21 -33.69 -18.35 -14.17
C ALA A 21 -34.79 -17.27 -14.13
N GLY A 22 -34.44 -15.98 -14.18
CA GLY A 22 -35.39 -14.86 -14.25
C GLY A 22 -35.92 -14.39 -12.90
N MET A 23 -35.40 -14.88 -11.78
CA MET A 23 -35.87 -14.44 -10.46
C MET A 23 -35.42 -13.01 -10.12
N GLY A 24 -36.33 -12.26 -9.50
CA GLY A 24 -36.09 -10.89 -9.07
C GLY A 24 -35.14 -10.79 -7.87
N TYR A 25 -34.52 -9.61 -7.69
CA TYR A 25 -33.53 -9.37 -6.64
C TYR A 25 -34.06 -9.64 -5.22
N LYS A 26 -35.30 -9.22 -4.91
CA LYS A 26 -35.96 -9.45 -3.61
C LYS A 26 -36.18 -10.94 -3.33
N THR A 27 -36.58 -11.71 -4.35
CA THR A 27 -36.84 -13.14 -4.22
C THR A 27 -35.55 -13.90 -3.92
N ILE A 28 -34.48 -13.59 -4.65
CA ILE A 28 -33.14 -14.18 -4.45
C ILE A 28 -32.60 -13.81 -3.06
N SER A 29 -32.77 -12.55 -2.65
CA SER A 29 -32.38 -12.06 -1.33
C SER A 29 -33.06 -12.86 -0.21
N LYS A 30 -34.38 -13.04 -0.29
CA LYS A 30 -35.15 -13.79 0.71
C LYS A 30 -34.78 -15.27 0.74
N GLN A 31 -34.59 -15.90 -0.43
CA GLN A 31 -34.26 -17.31 -0.54
C GLN A 31 -32.88 -17.65 0.05
N LEU A 32 -31.90 -16.76 -0.14
CA LEU A 32 -30.52 -16.99 0.31
C LEU A 32 -30.21 -16.33 1.66
N GLY A 33 -31.13 -15.54 2.23
CA GLY A 33 -30.91 -14.77 3.46
C GLY A 33 -29.88 -13.64 3.29
N GLU A 34 -29.60 -13.25 2.05
CA GLU A 34 -28.58 -12.26 1.71
C GLU A 34 -29.20 -10.89 1.46
N LYS A 35 -28.48 -9.82 1.77
CA LYS A 35 -28.99 -8.45 1.55
C LYS A 35 -29.22 -8.19 0.06
N GLU A 36 -30.35 -7.58 -0.29
CA GLU A 36 -30.70 -7.22 -1.67
C GLU A 36 -29.60 -6.37 -2.36
N THR A 37 -28.95 -5.49 -1.59
CA THR A 37 -27.80 -4.69 -2.07
C THR A 37 -26.60 -5.55 -2.45
N THR A 38 -26.32 -6.63 -1.70
CA THR A 38 -25.27 -7.61 -2.00
C THR A 38 -25.61 -8.38 -3.27
N VAL A 39 -26.85 -8.90 -3.37
CA VAL A 39 -27.36 -9.61 -4.56
C VAL A 39 -27.20 -8.74 -5.81
N GLY A 40 -27.66 -7.49 -5.74
CA GLY A 40 -27.52 -6.52 -6.83
C GLY A 40 -26.05 -6.19 -7.17
N ALA A 41 -25.16 -6.11 -6.18
CA ALA A 41 -23.73 -5.88 -6.43
C ALA A 41 -23.06 -7.06 -7.16
N ILE A 42 -23.42 -8.29 -6.79
CA ILE A 42 -22.90 -9.51 -7.43
C ILE A 42 -23.39 -9.58 -8.88
N ILE A 43 -24.68 -9.36 -9.13
CA ILE A 43 -25.26 -9.43 -10.48
C ILE A 43 -24.68 -8.33 -11.38
N ARG A 44 -24.52 -7.10 -10.89
CA ARG A 44 -23.85 -6.03 -11.65
C ARG A 44 -22.41 -6.40 -12.02
N LYS A 45 -21.65 -6.96 -11.06
CA LYS A 45 -20.27 -7.40 -11.29
C LYS A 45 -20.22 -8.55 -12.31
N TRP A 46 -21.13 -9.51 -12.22
CA TRP A 46 -21.27 -10.61 -13.16
C TRP A 46 -21.65 -10.12 -14.57
N LYS A 47 -22.58 -9.16 -14.70
CA LYS A 47 -22.93 -8.58 -16.00
C LYS A 47 -21.71 -7.93 -16.68
N LYS A 48 -20.87 -7.23 -15.91
CA LYS A 48 -19.67 -6.52 -16.40
C LYS A 48 -18.50 -7.43 -16.73
N HIS A 49 -18.23 -8.42 -15.88
CA HIS A 49 -16.98 -9.20 -15.93
C HIS A 49 -17.18 -10.70 -16.18
N LYS A 50 -18.43 -11.19 -16.18
CA LYS A 50 -18.80 -12.62 -16.30
C LYS A 50 -18.15 -13.53 -15.26
N MET A 51 -17.69 -12.96 -14.14
CA MET A 51 -17.03 -13.67 -13.04
C MET A 51 -17.78 -13.44 -11.72
N THR A 52 -17.87 -14.48 -10.89
CA THR A 52 -18.49 -14.46 -9.55
C THR A 52 -17.48 -14.30 -8.42
N ILE A 53 -16.22 -14.68 -8.66
CA ILE A 53 -15.12 -14.48 -7.70
C ILE A 53 -14.73 -13.00 -7.60
N ASN A 54 -14.25 -12.59 -6.43
CA ASN A 54 -13.70 -11.24 -6.29
C ASN A 54 -12.38 -11.19 -7.06
N ARG A 55 -12.23 -10.25 -7.99
CA ARG A 55 -10.96 -10.09 -8.70
C ARG A 55 -9.89 -9.71 -7.68
N PRO A 56 -8.68 -10.30 -7.74
CA PRO A 56 -7.57 -9.77 -6.98
C PRO A 56 -7.44 -8.28 -7.31
N ARG A 57 -7.14 -7.47 -6.30
CA ARG A 57 -6.94 -6.04 -6.53
C ARG A 57 -5.85 -5.89 -7.59
N SER A 58 -6.10 -5.09 -8.62
CA SER A 58 -5.14 -4.87 -9.70
C SER A 58 -3.78 -4.34 -9.21
N GLY A 59 -3.72 -3.80 -7.98
CA GLY A 59 -2.53 -3.18 -7.43
C GLY A 59 -2.12 -1.93 -8.21
N ALA A 60 -1.06 -1.28 -7.76
CA ALA A 60 -0.43 -0.22 -8.55
C ALA A 60 0.41 -0.85 -9.67
N PRO A 61 0.34 -0.33 -10.91
CA PRO A 61 1.25 -0.73 -11.97
C PRO A 61 2.71 -0.60 -11.53
N ARG A 62 3.54 -1.58 -11.89
CA ARG A 62 4.99 -1.53 -11.65
C ARG A 62 5.64 -0.62 -12.69
N LYS A 63 6.63 0.18 -12.26
CA LYS A 63 7.37 1.08 -13.15
C LYS A 63 8.18 0.35 -14.23
N ILE A 64 8.61 -0.88 -13.97
CA ILE A 64 9.33 -1.73 -14.93
C ILE A 64 8.42 -2.87 -15.35
N SER A 65 8.32 -3.10 -16.66
CA SER A 65 7.58 -4.23 -17.21
C SER A 65 8.25 -5.57 -16.86
N PRO A 66 7.52 -6.70 -16.85
CA PRO A 66 8.12 -8.02 -16.64
C PRO A 66 9.23 -8.35 -17.64
N ARG A 67 9.10 -7.90 -18.89
CA ARG A 67 10.14 -8.01 -19.92
C ARG A 67 11.37 -7.17 -19.58
N GLY A 68 11.19 -5.92 -19.15
CA GLY A 68 12.29 -5.05 -18.70
C GLY A 68 13.06 -5.65 -17.51
N VAL A 69 12.34 -6.21 -16.54
CA VAL A 69 12.96 -6.93 -15.41
C VAL A 69 13.76 -8.15 -15.90
N SER A 70 13.23 -8.91 -16.87
CA SER A 70 13.93 -10.07 -17.42
C SER A 70 15.23 -9.71 -18.14
N MET A 71 15.26 -8.59 -18.87
CA MET A 71 16.47 -8.10 -19.54
C MET A 71 17.57 -7.72 -18.53
N ILE A 72 17.19 -6.96 -17.50
CA ILE A 72 18.10 -6.57 -16.41
C ILE A 72 18.66 -7.82 -15.72
N MET A 73 17.79 -8.78 -15.39
CA MET A 73 18.20 -10.02 -14.71
C MET A 73 19.09 -10.90 -15.60
N ARG A 74 18.91 -10.88 -16.92
CA ARG A 74 19.83 -11.56 -17.84
C ARG A 74 21.22 -10.93 -17.80
N LYS A 75 21.32 -9.61 -17.92
CA LYS A 75 22.62 -8.91 -17.85
C LYS A 75 23.36 -9.11 -16.53
N VAL A 76 22.64 -9.05 -15.39
CA VAL A 76 23.24 -9.29 -14.07
C VAL A 76 23.78 -10.72 -13.93
N ARG A 77 23.17 -11.70 -14.60
CA ARG A 77 23.64 -13.09 -14.61
C ARG A 77 24.86 -13.28 -15.51
N ASP A 78 24.80 -12.73 -16.72
CA ASP A 78 25.84 -12.92 -17.75
C ASP A 78 27.11 -12.11 -17.43
N GLN A 79 26.94 -10.96 -16.79
CA GLN A 79 28.01 -10.03 -16.42
C GLN A 79 27.79 -9.55 -14.98
N PRO A 80 28.24 -10.30 -13.97
CA PRO A 80 28.02 -9.93 -12.57
C PRO A 80 28.79 -8.68 -12.12
N ARG A 81 29.72 -8.17 -12.94
CA ARG A 81 30.48 -6.93 -12.70
C ARG A 81 29.86 -5.69 -13.35
N THR A 82 28.69 -5.81 -14.01
CA THR A 82 27.98 -4.68 -14.61
C THR A 82 27.61 -3.64 -13.56
N THR A 83 27.79 -2.37 -13.90
CA THR A 83 27.52 -1.22 -13.02
C THR A 83 26.04 -0.86 -13.00
N TRP A 84 25.60 -0.10 -11.98
CA TRP A 84 24.20 0.34 -11.90
C TRP A 84 23.82 1.29 -13.04
N GLU A 85 24.77 2.08 -13.51
CA GLU A 85 24.66 2.99 -14.65
C GLU A 85 24.30 2.20 -15.90
N GLU A 86 25.03 1.13 -16.19
CA GLU A 86 24.79 0.25 -17.33
C GLU A 86 23.43 -0.46 -17.24
N LEU A 87 23.02 -0.89 -16.03
CA LEU A 87 21.70 -1.50 -15.82
C LEU A 87 20.53 -0.51 -15.99
N VAL A 88 20.77 0.78 -15.74
CA VAL A 88 19.77 1.85 -15.94
C VAL A 88 19.66 2.24 -17.42
N ASN A 89 20.71 2.01 -18.21
CA ASN A 89 20.73 2.40 -19.62
C ASN A 89 19.75 1.58 -20.48
N ASP A 90 19.56 0.27 -20.25
CA ASP A 90 18.63 -0.51 -21.08
C ASP A 90 17.17 -0.14 -20.88
N PRO A 91 16.67 0.04 -19.63
CA PRO A 91 15.32 0.54 -19.43
C PRO A 91 15.16 1.94 -20.01
N LYS A 92 16.17 2.82 -19.88
CA LYS A 92 16.12 4.16 -20.49
C LYS A 92 16.05 4.11 -22.02
N ALA A 93 16.84 3.24 -22.65
CA ALA A 93 16.81 3.02 -24.10
C ALA A 93 15.45 2.45 -24.55
N ALA A 94 14.80 1.65 -23.71
CA ALA A 94 13.43 1.16 -23.91
C ALA A 94 12.34 2.20 -23.52
N GLY A 95 12.70 3.47 -23.32
CA GLY A 95 11.77 4.55 -22.98
C GLY A 95 11.26 4.54 -21.53
N THR A 96 11.87 3.75 -20.64
CA THR A 96 11.50 3.62 -19.23
C THR A 96 12.53 4.28 -18.31
N THR A 97 12.18 5.42 -17.74
CA THR A 97 13.03 6.09 -16.75
C THR A 97 12.94 5.40 -15.39
N VAL A 98 14.03 4.75 -14.98
CA VAL A 98 14.12 4.00 -13.72
C VAL A 98 15.25 4.54 -12.83
N THR A 99 15.04 4.46 -11.52
CA THR A 99 16.08 4.79 -10.54
C THR A 99 16.85 3.53 -10.13
N LYS A 100 18.11 3.68 -9.69
CA LYS A 100 18.92 2.56 -9.14
C LYS A 100 18.16 1.75 -8.08
N LYS A 101 17.43 2.44 -7.18
CA LYS A 101 16.56 1.81 -6.17
C LYS A 101 15.46 0.93 -6.77
N THR A 102 14.85 1.36 -7.88
CA THR A 102 13.78 0.61 -8.57
C THR A 102 14.32 -0.68 -9.18
N ILE A 103 15.51 -0.64 -9.77
CA ILE A 103 16.20 -1.83 -10.29
C ILE A 103 16.58 -2.76 -9.14
N GLY A 104 17.16 -2.25 -8.06
CA GLY A 104 17.50 -3.06 -6.89
C GLY A 104 16.29 -3.74 -6.23
N MET A 105 15.14 -3.06 -6.15
CA MET A 105 13.89 -3.68 -5.67
C MET A 105 13.42 -4.80 -6.61
N SER A 106 13.53 -4.59 -7.92
CA SER A 106 13.14 -5.58 -8.92
C SER A 106 14.05 -6.82 -8.87
N CYS A 107 15.37 -6.62 -8.81
CA CYS A 107 16.33 -7.71 -8.67
C CYS A 107 16.10 -8.52 -7.39
N ARG A 108 15.86 -7.85 -6.25
CA ARG A 108 15.51 -8.53 -4.98
C ARG A 108 14.20 -9.28 -5.05
N ALA A 109 13.19 -8.75 -5.74
CA ALA A 109 11.90 -9.42 -5.89
C ALA A 109 12.05 -10.72 -6.68
N VAL A 110 12.86 -10.72 -7.75
CA VAL A 110 13.08 -11.89 -8.60
C VAL A 110 14.06 -12.89 -8.00
N ALA A 111 15.10 -12.43 -7.29
CA ALA A 111 16.06 -13.30 -6.61
C ALA A 111 15.39 -14.27 -5.61
N ARG A 112 14.31 -13.84 -4.95
CA ARG A 112 13.53 -14.69 -4.05
C ARG A 112 12.76 -15.81 -4.76
N VAL A 113 12.47 -15.65 -6.05
CA VAL A 113 11.63 -16.57 -6.83
C VAL A 113 12.48 -17.58 -7.62
N MET A 114 13.73 -17.24 -7.96
CA MET A 114 14.57 -18.06 -8.86
C MET A 114 15.65 -18.90 -8.16
N ASN A 115 15.70 -18.94 -6.81
CA ASN A 115 16.68 -19.69 -6.02
C ASN A 115 18.12 -19.72 -6.61
N VAL A 116 18.61 -18.57 -7.08
CA VAL A 116 19.98 -18.43 -7.58
C VAL A 116 20.88 -18.08 -6.40
N ASN A 117 21.90 -18.91 -6.18
CA ASN A 117 22.87 -18.87 -5.10
C ASN A 117 23.08 -17.47 -4.51
N PHE A 118 22.70 -17.33 -3.24
CA PHE A 118 22.86 -16.14 -2.41
C PHE A 118 24.28 -15.53 -2.50
N SER A 119 25.29 -16.37 -2.73
CA SER A 119 26.70 -15.99 -2.91
C SER A 119 26.98 -15.06 -4.11
N THR A 120 26.25 -15.18 -5.22
CA THR A 120 26.44 -14.32 -6.41
C THR A 120 25.86 -12.92 -6.19
N ILE A 121 24.82 -12.80 -5.38
CA ILE A 121 24.19 -11.51 -5.03
C ILE A 121 24.95 -10.83 -3.89
N SER A 122 25.52 -11.59 -2.95
CA SER A 122 26.28 -11.05 -1.82
C SER A 122 27.60 -10.36 -2.21
N ARG A 123 28.23 -10.76 -3.32
CA ARG A 123 29.44 -10.07 -3.83
C ARG A 123 29.12 -8.71 -4.47
N LEU A 124 27.91 -8.54 -5.02
CA LEU A 124 27.34 -7.24 -5.43
C LEU A 124 26.83 -6.41 -4.22
N GLN A 125 26.57 -7.03 -3.07
CA GLN A 125 26.08 -6.34 -1.86
C GLN A 125 27.15 -5.55 -1.10
N HIS A 126 28.46 -5.77 -1.33
CA HIS A 126 29.50 -4.92 -0.74
C HIS A 126 29.47 -3.47 -1.25
N HIS A 127 28.80 -3.20 -2.38
CA HIS A 127 28.53 -1.84 -2.87
C HIS A 127 27.11 -1.33 -2.50
N PHE A 128 26.30 -2.14 -1.80
CA PHE A 128 24.95 -1.77 -1.33
C PHE A 128 24.94 -1.11 0.05
N ARG A 129 26.03 -1.21 0.83
CA ARG A 129 26.07 -0.77 2.23
C ARG A 129 26.29 0.74 2.41
N ASP A 130 26.72 1.44 1.36
CA ASP A 130 27.02 2.89 1.42
C ASP A 130 25.82 3.79 1.07
N PHE A 131 24.65 3.23 0.80
CA PHE A 131 23.40 4.01 0.69
C PHE A 131 22.58 4.01 2.00
N GLY A 132 23.21 3.62 3.12
CA GLY A 132 22.72 3.92 4.45
C GLY A 132 22.85 5.41 4.73
N SER A 133 21.71 6.08 4.89
CA SER A 133 21.55 7.47 5.37
C SER A 133 21.55 8.58 4.31
N SER A 134 20.55 8.59 3.43
CA SER A 134 19.87 9.87 3.15
C SER A 134 18.40 9.73 3.52
N SER A 135 18.10 10.23 4.71
CA SER A 135 16.75 10.40 5.23
C SER A 135 16.00 11.42 4.36
N ASN A 136 15.33 10.95 3.30
CA ASN A 136 14.16 11.64 2.78
C ASN A 136 12.91 11.05 3.43
N ARG A 137 12.80 11.26 4.74
CA ARG A 137 11.52 11.20 5.45
C ARG A 137 10.79 12.49 5.08
N PRO A 138 9.68 12.48 4.33
CA PRO A 138 8.92 13.70 4.15
C PRO A 138 8.48 14.16 5.55
N HIS A 139 8.99 15.32 5.97
CA HIS A 139 8.61 15.94 7.23
C HIS A 139 7.21 16.51 7.06
N ASN A 140 6.20 15.64 7.02
CA ASN A 140 4.82 16.08 7.17
C ASN A 140 4.54 16.28 8.67
N ARG A 141 5.25 17.24 9.29
CA ARG A 141 4.79 17.85 10.53
C ARG A 141 3.63 18.75 10.12
N ARG A 142 2.42 18.23 10.30
CA ARG A 142 1.22 19.04 10.40
C ARG A 142 1.52 20.21 11.35
N PRO A 143 1.31 21.48 10.97
CA PRO A 143 1.48 22.57 11.91
C PRO A 143 0.54 22.30 13.09
N ARG A 144 1.11 22.23 14.29
CA ARG A 144 0.34 22.26 15.52
C ARG A 144 -0.19 23.69 15.58
N ASN A 145 -1.47 23.87 15.28
CA ASN A 145 -2.15 25.14 15.50
C ASN A 145 -1.95 25.49 16.98
N HIS A 146 -1.07 26.43 17.26
CA HIS A 146 -1.05 27.13 18.53
C HIS A 146 -2.34 27.93 18.56
N ALA A 147 -3.30 27.49 19.37
CA ALA A 147 -4.40 28.34 19.78
C ALA A 147 -3.79 29.59 20.43
N SER A 148 -4.18 30.76 19.94
CA SER A 148 -3.82 32.06 20.51
C SER A 148 -4.04 32.04 22.03
N PRO A 149 -3.15 32.64 22.83
CA PRO A 149 -3.45 32.90 24.23
C PRO A 149 -4.70 33.79 24.29
N GLY A 150 -5.72 33.35 25.03
CA GLY A 150 -6.88 34.18 25.34
C GLY A 150 -6.45 35.41 26.15
N PRO A 151 -7.27 36.47 26.18
CA PRO A 151 -6.94 37.71 26.86
C PRO A 151 -6.82 37.48 28.39
N PRO A 152 -5.98 38.27 29.08
CA PRO A 152 -5.78 38.11 30.52
C PRO A 152 -7.06 38.50 31.29
N HIS A 153 -7.39 37.66 32.26
CA HIS A 153 -8.47 37.87 33.22
C HIS A 153 -8.06 38.98 34.21
N PRO A 154 -8.95 39.92 34.57
CA PRO A 154 -8.62 40.97 35.54
C PRO A 154 -8.43 40.39 36.95
N ASN A 155 -7.32 40.79 37.57
CA ASN A 155 -7.01 40.57 38.98
C ASN A 155 -8.17 41.03 39.86
N SER A 156 -8.75 40.11 40.61
CA SER A 156 -9.57 40.42 41.77
C SER A 156 -8.72 40.23 43.02
N SER A 157 -8.20 41.33 43.54
CA SER A 157 -7.78 41.40 44.95
C SER A 157 -8.97 41.03 45.84
N PRO A 158 -8.70 40.46 47.03
CA PRO A 158 -9.22 41.15 48.19
C PRO A 158 -8.11 41.44 49.21
N ALA A 159 -8.29 42.60 49.81
CA ALA A 159 -7.50 43.16 50.88
C ALA A 159 -7.56 42.32 52.15
N GLY A 160 -6.51 42.47 52.97
CA GLY A 160 -6.68 42.66 54.40
C GLY A 160 -6.42 41.46 55.30
N SER A 161 -5.27 41.51 55.99
CA SER A 161 -5.10 41.41 57.46
C SER A 161 -3.73 40.77 57.74
N SER A 162 -2.69 41.54 58.08
CA SER A 162 -2.29 41.92 59.46
C SER A 162 -1.90 40.69 60.31
N THR A 163 -0.77 40.55 61.00
CA THR A 163 0.41 41.36 61.34
C THR A 163 1.40 40.39 62.03
N SER A 164 2.67 40.80 62.12
CA SER A 164 3.84 40.28 62.89
C SER A 164 3.55 39.54 64.22
N HIS A 165 4.28 38.46 64.60
CA HIS A 165 5.52 38.44 65.42
C HIS A 165 5.48 39.45 66.60
N THR A 166 5.58 39.05 67.88
CA THR A 166 6.80 38.54 68.57
C THR A 166 6.50 37.83 69.92
N ASP A 167 7.32 36.81 70.22
CA ASP A 167 8.00 36.39 71.48
C ASP A 167 7.43 36.64 72.91
N SER A 168 7.75 35.65 73.77
CA SER A 168 7.65 35.50 75.25
C SER A 168 6.35 35.00 75.88
#